data_AF-A0A2G4JCZ8-F1
#
_entry.id   AF-A0A2G4JCZ8-F1
#
_cell.length_a   1.000
_cell.length_b   1.000
_cell.length_c   1.000
_cell.angle_alpha   90.00
_cell.angle_beta   90.00
_cell.angle_gamma   90.00
#
_symmetry.space_group_name_H-M   'P 1'
#
loop_
_entity.id
_entity.type
_entity.pdbx_description
1 polymer ?
#
loop_
_entity_poly.entity_id
_entity_poly.type
_entity_poly.pdbx_seq_one_letter_code
_entity_poly.pdbx_strand_id
1 'polypeptide(L)'
;MRQLTDAARLREFMRLLGRRTRAAGRVYLVGGACAVLHDWRSSTTDIDLDPGLDALLREIPAIKEELQVNVELASPAHFIPELPGWRDRSPLYRYPAIAAASFRRAVVQAAQTLAR
;
A
#
# COMPACT_ATOMS: atom_id res chain seq x y z
N MET A 1 12.11 -9.36 -17.79
CA MET A 1 12.58 -8.53 -16.65
C MET A 1 11.45 -7.58 -16.28
N ARG A 2 11.18 -7.39 -14.99
CA ARG A 2 10.17 -6.42 -14.54
C ARG A 2 10.71 -4.98 -14.64
N GLN A 3 9.81 -4.01 -14.70
CA GLN A 3 10.14 -2.59 -14.78
C GLN A 3 10.56 -2.05 -13.41
N LEU A 4 11.36 -0.99 -13.42
CA LEU A 4 11.63 -0.21 -12.20
C LEU A 4 10.32 0.38 -11.66
N THR A 5 10.17 0.37 -10.36
CA THR A 5 9.03 0.95 -9.66
C THR A 5 9.34 2.39 -9.29
N ASP A 6 8.68 3.35 -9.94
CA ASP A 6 8.68 4.77 -9.58
C ASP A 6 7.52 5.11 -8.62
N ALA A 7 7.43 6.36 -8.20
CA ALA A 7 6.37 6.82 -7.29
C ALA A 7 4.96 6.61 -7.85
N ALA A 8 4.77 6.70 -9.17
CA ALA A 8 3.47 6.51 -9.81
C ALA A 8 3.04 5.03 -9.75
N ARG A 9 3.92 4.11 -10.14
CA ARG A 9 3.68 2.66 -10.03
C ARG A 9 3.49 2.21 -8.59
N LEU A 10 4.27 2.76 -7.65
CA LEU A 10 4.13 2.43 -6.23
C LEU A 10 2.75 2.84 -5.68
N ARG A 11 2.29 4.06 -5.99
CA ARG A 11 0.95 4.52 -5.59
C ARG A 11 -0.15 3.68 -6.23
N GLU A 12 0.04 3.29 -7.48
CA GLU A 12 -0.90 2.42 -8.19
C GLU A 12 -0.95 1.00 -7.59
N PHE A 13 0.20 0.45 -7.20
CA PHE A 13 0.29 -0.80 -6.46
C PHE A 13 -0.52 -0.74 -5.15
N MET A 14 -0.29 0.30 -4.34
CA MET A 14 -1.02 0.52 -3.08
C MET A 14 -2.54 0.62 -3.33
N ARG A 15 -2.93 1.27 -4.43
CA ARG A 15 -4.33 1.38 -4.83
C ARG A 15 -4.95 0.04 -5.17
N LEU A 16 -4.31 -0.74 -6.03
CA LEU A 16 -4.83 -2.04 -6.47
C LEU A 16 -4.94 -3.00 -5.29
N LEU A 17 -3.92 -3.02 -4.43
CA LEU A 17 -3.91 -3.84 -3.22
C LEU A 17 -5.11 -3.51 -2.32
N GLY A 18 -5.35 -2.22 -2.04
CA GLY A 18 -6.49 -1.77 -1.22
C GLY A 18 -7.86 -2.00 -1.85
N ARG A 19 -7.97 -2.02 -3.18
CA ARG A 19 -9.25 -2.29 -3.88
C ARG A 19 -9.59 -3.77 -4.01
N ARG A 20 -8.57 -4.64 -4.09
CA ARG A 20 -8.77 -6.07 -4.35
C ARG A 20 -9.03 -6.90 -3.09
N THR A 21 -8.60 -6.42 -1.93
CA THR A 21 -8.97 -7.06 -0.66
C THR A 21 -10.33 -6.58 -0.15
N ARG A 22 -11.11 -7.52 0.42
CA ARG A 22 -12.29 -7.20 1.25
C ARG A 22 -11.98 -7.25 2.75
N ALA A 23 -10.80 -7.71 3.12
CA ALA A 23 -10.40 -7.86 4.51
C ALA A 23 -9.71 -6.59 5.01
N ALA A 24 -10.08 -6.16 6.22
CA ALA A 24 -9.35 -5.11 6.92
C ALA A 24 -7.98 -5.66 7.34
N GLY A 25 -6.91 -4.96 6.96
CA GLY A 25 -5.54 -5.37 7.27
C GLY A 25 -4.57 -4.20 7.12
N ARG A 26 -3.34 -4.42 7.57
CA ARG A 26 -2.22 -3.50 7.39
C ARG A 26 -1.11 -4.24 6.65
N VAL A 27 -0.44 -3.52 5.76
CA VAL A 27 0.84 -3.91 5.16
C VAL A 27 1.82 -2.80 5.43
N TYR A 28 3.09 -3.15 5.57
CA TYR A 28 4.14 -2.16 5.82
C TYR A 28 5.09 -2.19 4.65
N LEU A 29 5.21 -1.07 3.93
CA LEU A 29 6.32 -0.88 3.02
C LEU A 29 7.60 -0.80 3.84
N VAL A 30 8.67 -1.38 3.32
CA VAL A 30 10.01 -1.31 3.91
C VAL A 30 11.04 -0.95 2.84
N GLY A 31 12.29 -0.78 3.25
CA GLY A 31 13.44 -0.68 2.35
C GLY A 31 13.27 0.32 1.20
N GLY A 32 13.46 -0.18 -0.01
CA GLY A 32 13.54 0.63 -1.22
C GLY A 32 12.24 1.33 -1.60
N ALA A 33 11.10 0.70 -1.30
CA ALA A 33 9.78 1.25 -1.53
C ALA A 33 9.52 2.49 -0.67
N CYS A 34 9.98 2.49 0.59
CA CYS A 34 9.91 3.66 1.48
C CYS A 34 10.71 4.84 0.92
N ALA A 35 11.93 4.60 0.42
CA ALA A 35 12.75 5.65 -0.16
C ALA A 35 12.10 6.31 -1.39
N VAL A 36 11.37 5.53 -2.21
CA VAL A 36 10.57 6.08 -3.33
C VAL A 36 9.35 6.84 -2.82
N LEU A 37 8.64 6.32 -1.83
CA LEU A 37 7.46 6.98 -1.25
C LEU A 37 7.77 8.34 -0.63
N HIS A 38 8.97 8.49 -0.05
CA HIS A 38 9.45 9.71 0.58
C HIS A 38 10.26 10.63 -0.36
N ASP A 39 10.26 10.37 -1.66
CA ASP A 39 10.98 11.14 -2.67
C ASP A 39 12.51 11.21 -2.43
N TRP A 40 13.09 10.27 -1.68
CA TRP A 40 14.55 10.17 -1.48
C TRP A 40 15.27 9.63 -2.72
N ARG A 41 14.54 8.87 -3.56
CA ARG A 41 15.00 8.40 -4.86
C ARG A 41 13.84 8.27 -5.83
N SER A 42 14.11 8.36 -7.13
CA SER A 42 13.09 8.32 -8.17
C SER A 42 12.48 6.94 -8.42
N SER A 43 13.21 5.85 -8.13
CA SER A 43 12.72 4.48 -8.36
C SER A 43 13.41 3.41 -7.49
N THR A 44 12.79 2.22 -7.43
CA THR A 44 13.30 0.99 -6.79
C THR A 44 13.15 -0.20 -7.73
N THR A 45 14.02 -1.21 -7.63
CA THR A 45 13.86 -2.48 -8.36
C THR A 45 12.63 -3.23 -7.86
N ASP A 46 12.47 -3.29 -6.53
CA ASP A 46 11.47 -4.10 -5.86
C ASP A 46 10.62 -3.26 -4.92
N ILE A 47 9.34 -3.63 -4.80
CA ILE A 47 8.45 -3.16 -3.74
C ILE A 47 8.62 -4.12 -2.56
N ASP A 48 9.42 -3.73 -1.58
CA ASP A 48 9.62 -4.49 -0.34
C ASP A 48 8.43 -4.25 0.61
N LEU A 49 7.78 -5.33 1.07
CA LEU A 49 6.66 -5.20 2.01
C LEU A 49 6.54 -6.36 3.03
N ASP A 50 6.15 -6.01 4.26
CA ASP A 50 5.74 -6.93 5.31
C ASP A 50 4.23 -7.20 5.16
N PRO A 51 3.83 -8.44 4.82
CA PRO A 51 2.44 -8.79 4.61
C PRO A 51 1.76 -9.08 5.94
N GLY A 52 1.21 -8.05 6.58
CA GLY A 52 0.50 -8.21 7.86
C GLY A 52 -0.80 -9.04 7.79
N LEU A 53 -1.23 -9.53 6.62
CA LEU A 53 -2.44 -10.35 6.46
C LEU A 53 -2.38 -11.27 5.22
N ASP A 54 -2.70 -12.56 5.38
CA ASP A 54 -2.72 -13.56 4.30
C ASP A 54 -3.66 -13.24 3.14
N ALA A 55 -4.80 -12.61 3.41
CA ALA A 55 -5.74 -12.21 2.37
C ALA A 55 -5.12 -11.22 1.37
N LEU A 56 -4.18 -10.38 1.81
CA LEU A 56 -3.47 -9.44 0.96
C LEU A 56 -2.42 -10.12 0.10
N LEU A 57 -1.82 -11.22 0.58
CA LEU A 57 -0.82 -11.98 -0.15
C LEU A 57 -1.36 -12.60 -1.45
N ARG A 58 -2.64 -13.00 -1.45
CA ARG A 58 -3.28 -13.66 -2.61
C ARG A 58 -3.41 -12.75 -3.83
N GLU A 59 -3.50 -11.44 -3.61
CA GLU A 59 -3.67 -10.46 -4.68
C GLU A 59 -2.33 -10.01 -5.31
N ILE A 60 -1.22 -10.16 -4.58
CA ILE A 60 0.10 -9.67 -5.00
C ILE A 60 0.53 -10.26 -6.36
N PRO A 61 0.43 -11.58 -6.65
CA PRO A 61 0.85 -12.11 -7.95
C PRO A 61 0.14 -11.45 -9.14
N ALA A 62 -1.18 -11.26 -9.04
CA ALA A 62 -1.95 -10.64 -10.12
C ALA A 62 -1.57 -9.15 -10.31
N ILE A 63 -1.31 -8.43 -9.22
CA ILE A 63 -0.90 -7.01 -9.29
C ILE A 63 0.51 -6.86 -9.86
N LYS A 64 1.45 -7.75 -9.51
CA LYS A 64 2.82 -7.77 -10.05
C LYS A 64 2.82 -7.85 -11.58
N GLU A 65 1.97 -8.71 -12.13
CA GLU A 65 1.82 -8.87 -13.57
C GLU A 65 1.11 -7.67 -14.22
N GLU A 66 0.06 -7.13 -13.62
CA GLU A 66 -0.65 -5.97 -14.17
C GLU A 66 0.24 -4.72 -14.26
N LEU A 67 1.03 -4.46 -13.21
CA LEU A 67 1.88 -3.27 -13.14
C LEU A 67 3.29 -3.50 -13.70
N GLN A 68 3.63 -4.75 -14.04
CA GLN A 68 4.97 -5.16 -14.45
C GLN A 68 6.05 -4.78 -13.43
N VAL A 69 5.75 -4.87 -12.12
CA VAL A 69 6.64 -4.53 -10.99
C VAL A 69 7.00 -5.76 -10.16
N ASN A 70 8.20 -5.78 -9.59
CA ASN A 70 8.55 -6.83 -8.63
C ASN A 70 8.13 -6.43 -7.22
N VAL A 71 7.76 -7.44 -6.43
CA VAL A 71 7.34 -7.30 -5.04
C VAL A 71 8.07 -8.38 -4.26
N GLU A 72 8.73 -8.00 -3.19
CA GLU A 72 9.47 -8.89 -2.30
C GLU A 72 8.85 -8.84 -0.91
N LEU A 73 8.70 -10.01 -0.29
CA LEU A 73 8.25 -10.08 1.10
C LEU A 73 9.44 -9.79 2.01
N ALA A 74 9.35 -8.70 2.76
CA ALA A 74 10.43 -8.23 3.59
C ALA A 74 9.92 -7.67 4.92
N SER A 75 10.76 -7.65 5.94
CA SER A 75 10.48 -7.02 7.23
C SER A 75 11.64 -6.09 7.62
N PRO A 76 11.45 -5.14 8.54
CA PRO A 76 12.55 -4.33 9.04
C PRO A 76 13.71 -5.19 9.58
N ALA A 77 13.39 -6.33 10.22
CA ALA A 77 14.35 -7.31 10.75
C ALA A 77 15.36 -7.85 9.72
N HIS A 78 15.02 -7.81 8.43
CA HIS A 78 15.92 -8.25 7.36
C HIS A 78 17.08 -7.25 7.10
N PHE A 79 16.95 -6.01 7.57
CA PHE A 79 17.91 -4.93 7.33
C PHE A 79 18.54 -4.41 8.62
N ILE A 80 17.73 -4.24 9.66
CA ILE A 80 18.09 -3.65 10.95
C ILE A 80 17.32 -4.34 12.08
N PRO A 81 17.82 -4.31 13.33
CA PRO A 81 17.02 -4.76 14.47
C PRO A 81 15.68 -4.02 14.56
N GLU A 82 14.59 -4.75 14.80
CA GLU A 82 13.26 -4.13 14.96
C GLU A 82 13.22 -3.23 16.20
N LEU A 83 12.66 -2.03 16.05
CA LEU A 83 12.41 -1.15 17.18
C LEU A 83 11.08 -1.53 17.86
N PRO A 84 11.01 -1.48 19.21
CA PRO A 84 9.77 -1.72 19.92
C PRO A 84 8.61 -0.84 19.41
N GLY A 85 7.48 -1.48 19.11
CA GLY A 85 6.26 -0.81 18.64
C GLY A 85 6.34 -0.18 17.26
N TRP A 86 7.31 -0.57 16.41
CA TRP A 86 7.47 0.04 15.09
C TRP A 86 6.19 -0.02 14.24
N ARG A 87 5.43 -1.12 14.32
CA ARG A 87 4.17 -1.31 13.58
C ARG A 87 3.14 -0.23 13.89
N ASP A 88 2.99 0.13 15.17
CA ASP A 88 2.03 1.16 15.60
C ASP A 88 2.58 2.59 15.43
N ARG A 89 3.91 2.74 15.38
CA ARG A 89 4.59 4.02 15.15
C ARG A 89 4.76 4.36 13.67
N SER A 90 4.54 3.40 12.77
CA SER A 90 4.67 3.61 11.33
C SER A 90 3.59 4.56 10.80
N PRO A 91 3.93 5.55 9.95
CA PRO A 91 2.95 6.42 9.33
C PRO A 91 1.89 5.64 8.55
N LEU A 92 0.62 5.98 8.75
CA LEU A 92 -0.48 5.31 8.09
C LEU A 92 -0.75 5.92 6.71
N TYR A 93 -0.63 5.11 5.67
CA TYR A 93 -1.08 5.44 4.31
C TYR A 93 -2.32 4.60 3.98
N ARG A 94 -3.51 5.22 3.94
CA ARG A 94 -4.77 4.54 3.62
C ARG A 94 -5.09 4.71 2.13
N TYR A 95 -5.37 3.61 1.40
CA TYR A 95 -5.90 3.65 0.02
C TYR A 95 -7.22 2.85 -0.13
N PRO A 96 -8.28 3.38 -0.81
CA PRO A 96 -8.41 4.79 -1.16
C PRO A 96 -8.29 5.57 0.13
N ALA A 97 -7.41 6.56 0.13
CA ALA A 97 -7.57 7.64 1.07
C ALA A 97 -8.98 8.05 0.74
N ILE A 98 -9.92 7.80 1.65
CA ILE A 98 -11.13 8.56 1.54
C ILE A 98 -10.63 9.96 1.80
N ALA A 99 -10.23 10.67 0.74
CA ALA A 99 -9.91 12.07 0.81
C ALA A 99 -11.07 12.66 1.59
N ALA A 100 -10.83 13.50 2.59
CA ALA A 100 -11.92 13.98 3.44
C ALA A 100 -13.10 14.50 2.60
N ALA A 101 -12.82 15.06 1.42
CA ALA A 101 -13.79 15.40 0.38
C ALA A 101 -14.60 14.21 -0.18
N SER A 102 -13.96 13.09 -0.52
CA SER A 102 -14.61 11.84 -0.93
C SER A 102 -15.44 11.21 0.19
N PHE A 103 -15.03 11.35 1.45
CA PHE A 103 -15.75 10.80 2.62
C PHE A 103 -17.01 11.61 2.83
N ARG A 104 -16.84 12.93 2.91
CA ARG A 104 -17.94 13.88 3.01
C ARG A 104 -18.95 13.67 1.88
N ARG A 105 -18.49 13.56 0.63
CA ARG A 105 -19.37 13.34 -0.53
C ARG A 105 -20.16 12.03 -0.43
N ALA A 106 -19.48 10.93 -0.09
CA ALA A 106 -20.15 9.63 0.07
C ALA A 106 -21.19 9.65 1.20
N VAL A 107 -20.86 10.27 2.34
CA VAL A 107 -21.79 10.43 3.47
C VAL A 107 -22.99 11.31 3.10
N VAL A 108 -22.76 12.43 2.40
CA VAL A 108 -23.83 13.35 1.96
C VAL A 108 -24.78 12.65 0.98
N GLN A 109 -24.27 11.91 0.00
CA GLN A 109 -25.11 11.17 -0.95
C GLN A 109 -25.93 10.08 -0.27
N ALA A 110 -25.33 9.35 0.67
CA ALA A 110 -26.04 8.33 1.44
C ALA A 110 -27.18 8.94 2.27
N ALA A 111 -26.93 10.04 2.98
CA ALA A 111 -27.94 10.74 3.76
C ALA A 111 -29.10 11.27 2.89
N GLN A 112 -28.82 11.79 1.70
CA GLN A 112 -29.84 12.26 0.76
C GLN A 112 -30.69 11.13 0.18
N THR A 113 -30.11 9.94 0.03
CA THR A 113 -30.81 8.75 -0.48
C THR A 113 -31.75 8.16 0.58
N LEU A 114 -31.34 8.22 1.85
CA LEU A 114 -32.14 7.74 3.00
C LEU A 114 -33.24 8.72 3.43
N ALA A 115 -33.17 9.98 3.00
CA ALA A 115 -34.16 11.02 3.28
C ALA A 115 -35.28 11.12 2.21
N ARG A 116 -35.32 10.18 1.26
CA ARG A 116 -36.38 10.00 0.26
C ARG A 116 -37.16 8.73 0.57
#